data_AF-A0AAF1A200-F1
#
_entry.id   AF-A0AAF1A200-F1
#
_cell.length_a   1.000
_cell.length_b   1.000
_cell.length_c   1.000
_cell.angle_alpha   90.00
_cell.angle_beta   90.00
_cell.angle_gamma   90.00
#
_symmetry.space_group_name_H-M   'P 1'
#
loop_
_entity.id
_entity.type
_entity.pdbx_description
1 polymer ?
#
loop_
_entity_poly.entity_id
_entity_poly.type
_entity_poly.pdbx_seq_one_letter_code
_entity_poly.pdbx_strand_id
1 'polypeptide(L)'
;MDSKWGWSTICLIAENYKPRITSIVVYWTRPQGNIWKLNTNGSFMPGQRLAGIGGIVRETNGKMVMTFAKFTQFSTNNSCELQEALHGIEWCHDN
;
A
#
# COMPACT_ATOMS: atom_id res chain seq x y z
N MET A 1 -10.94 30.35 19.63
CA MET A 1 -10.29 29.50 20.65
C MET A 1 -8.86 29.96 20.74
N ASP A 2 -8.61 30.92 21.61
CA ASP A 2 -7.30 31.51 21.79
C ASP A 2 -6.39 30.45 22.41
N SER A 3 -5.27 30.15 21.74
CA SER A 3 -4.28 29.24 22.29
C SER A 3 -3.87 29.76 23.66
N LYS A 4 -4.07 28.97 24.72
CA LYS A 4 -3.71 29.29 26.12
C LYS A 4 -2.20 29.58 26.33
N TRP A 5 -1.41 29.59 25.27
CA TRP A 5 0.04 29.58 25.28
C TRP A 5 0.52 30.86 24.61
N GLY A 6 1.32 31.64 25.33
CA GLY A 6 1.96 32.84 24.78
C GLY A 6 3.05 32.47 23.77
N TRP A 7 3.36 33.40 22.86
CA TRP A 7 4.39 33.22 21.83
C TRP A 7 5.73 32.78 22.39
N SER A 8 6.15 33.32 23.54
CA SER A 8 7.38 32.92 24.21
C SER A 8 7.40 31.44 24.60
N THR A 9 6.27 30.91 25.08
CA THR A 9 6.12 29.48 25.43
C THR A 9 6.21 28.60 24.19
N ILE A 10 5.58 29.02 23.09
CA ILE A 10 5.62 28.29 21.83
C ILE A 10 7.04 28.25 21.28
N CYS A 11 7.74 29.40 21.25
CA CYS A 11 9.12 29.49 20.80
C CYS A 11 10.05 28.63 21.66
N LEU A 12 9.92 28.69 22.99
CA LEU A 12 10.71 27.86 23.91
C LEU A 12 10.53 26.36 23.61
N ILE A 13 9.29 25.92 23.39
CA ILE A 13 9.02 24.50 23.13
C ILE A 13 9.56 24.08 21.77
N ALA A 14 9.39 24.91 20.73
CA ALA A 14 9.93 24.62 19.40
C ALA A 14 11.47 24.54 19.40
N GLU A 15 12.14 25.47 20.08
CA GLU A 15 13.61 25.52 20.17
C GLU A 15 14.19 24.37 21.00
N ASN A 16 13.47 23.93 22.05
CA ASN A 16 13.92 22.85 22.92
C ASN A 16 13.40 21.46 22.50
N TYR A 17 12.56 21.39 21.48
CA TYR A 17 12.04 20.12 20.99
C TYR A 17 13.16 19.29 20.36
N LYS A 18 13.48 18.18 21.00
CA LYS A 18 14.41 17.17 20.48
C LYS A 18 13.60 15.98 19.99
N PRO A 19 13.27 15.91 18.69
CA PRO A 19 12.54 14.76 18.16
C PRO A 19 13.35 13.50 18.40
N ARG A 20 12.74 12.52 19.07
CA ARG A 20 13.30 11.18 19.13
C ARG A 20 12.99 10.50 17.80
N ILE A 21 13.95 10.51 16.89
CA ILE A 21 13.83 9.77 15.63
C ILE A 21 13.94 8.28 15.95
N THR A 22 12.87 7.55 15.70
CA THR A 22 12.86 6.08 15.72
C THR A 22 12.76 5.59 14.29
N SER A 23 13.73 4.79 13.86
CA SER A 23 13.67 4.07 12.59
C SER A 23 13.66 2.57 12.86
N ILE A 24 12.85 1.85 12.10
CA ILE A 24 12.85 0.39 12.07
C ILE A 24 13.17 0.02 10.63
N VAL A 25 14.18 -0.83 10.45
CA VAL A 25 14.48 -1.38 9.13
C VAL A 25 13.39 -2.40 8.81
N VAL A 26 12.52 -2.06 7.86
CA VAL A 26 11.57 -3.00 7.27
C VAL A 26 12.24 -3.57 6.03
N TYR A 27 12.54 -4.86 6.04
CA TYR A 27 13.08 -5.58 4.90
C TYR A 27 12.24 -6.81 4.62
N TRP A 28 12.17 -7.18 3.34
CA TRP A 28 11.48 -8.37 2.90
C TRP A 28 12.50 -9.50 2.74
N THR A 29 12.38 -10.55 3.56
CA THR A 29 13.07 -11.81 3.28
C THR A 29 12.33 -12.55 2.19
N ARG A 30 13.02 -12.93 1.12
CA ARG A 30 12.43 -13.79 0.09
C ARG A 30 12.01 -15.11 0.73
N PRO A 31 10.74 -15.53 0.61
CA PRO A 31 10.32 -16.86 1.08
C PRO A 31 11.12 -17.98 0.38
N GLN A 32 11.44 -19.06 1.10
CA GLN A 32 12.15 -20.22 0.52
C GLN A 32 11.18 -21.26 -0.06
N GLY A 33 11.56 -21.92 -1.16
CA GLY A 33 10.77 -22.99 -1.80
C GLY A 33 10.06 -22.56 -3.10
N ASN A 34 9.21 -23.44 -3.63
CA ASN A 34 8.37 -23.19 -4.81
C ASN A 34 7.15 -22.35 -4.44
N ILE A 35 7.37 -21.06 -4.21
CA ILE A 35 6.34 -20.13 -3.75
C ILE A 35 5.87 -19.29 -4.93
N TRP A 36 4.55 -19.06 -4.97
CA TRP A 36 3.94 -18.11 -5.89
C TRP A 36 4.22 -16.67 -5.46
N LYS A 37 4.56 -15.84 -6.44
CA LYS A 37 4.72 -14.40 -6.29
C LYS A 37 3.52 -13.71 -6.91
N LEU A 38 2.69 -13.11 -6.07
CA LEU A 38 1.64 -12.19 -6.47
C LEU A 38 2.22 -10.77 -6.59
N ASN A 39 2.06 -10.16 -7.75
CA ASN A 39 2.34 -8.74 -7.97
C ASN A 39 1.06 -8.07 -8.43
N THR A 40 0.72 -6.94 -7.81
CA THR A 40 -0.52 -6.24 -8.11
C THR A 40 -0.33 -4.75 -8.28
N ASN A 41 -1.32 -4.09 -8.89
CA ASN A 41 -1.39 -2.65 -9.02
C ASN A 41 -2.85 -2.19 -9.22
N GLY A 42 -3.33 -1.31 -8.37
CA GLY A 42 -4.57 -0.55 -8.55
C GLY A 42 -4.35 0.72 -9.40
N SER A 43 -5.39 1.15 -10.09
CA SER A 43 -5.41 2.42 -10.83
C SER A 43 -6.71 3.16 -10.56
N PHE A 44 -6.61 4.46 -10.31
CA PHE A 44 -7.76 5.31 -10.07
C PHE A 44 -7.59 6.66 -10.75
N MET A 45 -8.63 7.10 -11.46
CA MET A 45 -8.70 8.38 -12.15
C MET A 45 -9.83 9.23 -11.55
N PRO A 46 -9.52 10.15 -10.63
CA PRO A 46 -10.53 10.93 -9.90
C PRO A 46 -11.47 11.71 -10.82
N GLY A 47 -10.92 12.37 -11.86
CA GLY A 47 -11.68 13.23 -12.76
C GLY A 47 -12.72 12.49 -13.62
N GLN A 48 -12.51 11.20 -13.89
CA GLN A 48 -13.44 10.37 -14.67
C GLN A 48 -14.23 9.38 -13.80
N ARG A 49 -13.93 9.35 -12.49
CA ARG A 49 -14.48 8.38 -11.55
C ARG A 49 -14.29 6.92 -11.99
N LEU A 50 -13.17 6.64 -12.64
CA LEU A 50 -12.81 5.30 -13.11
C LEU A 50 -11.78 4.66 -12.19
N ALA A 51 -11.97 3.38 -11.91
CA ALA A 51 -11.03 2.57 -11.15
C ALA A 51 -10.84 1.21 -11.81
N GLY A 52 -9.63 0.68 -11.73
CA GLY A 52 -9.26 -0.62 -12.26
C GLY A 52 -8.25 -1.29 -11.35
N ILE A 53 -8.27 -2.61 -11.35
CA ILE A 53 -7.32 -3.42 -10.60
C ILE A 53 -6.71 -4.48 -11.50
N GLY A 54 -5.43 -4.78 -11.26
CA GLY A 54 -4.72 -5.80 -12.01
C GLY A 54 -3.62 -6.46 -11.22
N GLY A 55 -3.19 -7.62 -11.69
CA GLY A 55 -2.11 -8.36 -11.08
C GLY A 55 -1.70 -9.59 -11.86
N ILE A 56 -0.58 -10.16 -11.42
CA ILE A 56 0.05 -11.35 -12.00
C ILE A 56 0.57 -12.26 -10.88
N VAL A 57 0.27 -13.54 -10.99
CA VAL A 57 0.84 -14.61 -10.17
C VAL A 57 1.91 -15.33 -10.97
N ARG A 58 3.10 -15.49 -10.37
CA ARG A 58 4.25 -16.15 -10.99
C ARG A 58 4.83 -17.23 -10.09
N GLU A 59 5.27 -18.33 -10.67
CA GLU A 59 6.15 -19.30 -10.01
C GLU A 59 7.54 -18.68 -9.75
N THR A 60 8.32 -19.34 -8.90
CA THR A 60 9.68 -18.89 -8.54
C THR A 60 10.63 -18.80 -9.74
N ASN A 61 10.42 -19.61 -10.78
CA ASN A 61 11.15 -19.59 -12.06
C ASN A 61 10.71 -18.44 -12.99
N GLY A 62 9.73 -17.63 -12.60
CA GLY A 62 9.19 -16.53 -13.41
C GLY A 62 8.03 -16.92 -14.34
N LYS A 63 7.66 -18.21 -14.42
CA LYS A 63 6.51 -18.68 -15.20
C LYS A 63 5.24 -18.04 -14.67
N MET A 64 4.46 -17.48 -15.58
CA MET A 64 3.16 -16.89 -15.30
C MET A 64 2.13 -18.00 -15.05
N VAL A 65 1.44 -17.91 -13.92
CA VAL A 65 0.38 -18.85 -13.51
C VAL A 65 -0.98 -18.26 -13.82
N MET A 66 -1.18 -16.99 -13.47
CA MET A 66 -2.45 -16.29 -13.64
C MET A 66 -2.18 -14.79 -13.83
N THR A 67 -3.03 -14.12 -14.61
CA THR A 67 -3.12 -12.66 -14.68
C THR A 67 -4.57 -12.22 -14.59
N PHE A 68 -4.81 -11.08 -13.97
CA PHE A 68 -6.12 -10.45 -13.95
C PHE A 68 -6.04 -8.97 -14.25
N ALA A 69 -7.10 -8.45 -14.87
CA ALA A 69 -7.38 -7.04 -15.02
C ALA A 69 -8.91 -6.88 -15.02
N LYS A 70 -9.45 -6.07 -14.11
CA LYS A 70 -10.89 -5.79 -14.07
C LYS A 70 -11.19 -4.36 -13.66
N PHE A 71 -12.29 -3.84 -14.18
CA PHE A 71 -12.87 -2.62 -13.65
C PHE A 71 -13.40 -2.87 -12.24
N THR A 72 -13.26 -1.87 -11.38
CA THR A 72 -13.89 -1.88 -10.06
C THR A 72 -14.72 -0.62 -9.89
N GLN A 73 -15.57 -0.60 -8.87
CA GLN A 73 -16.34 0.58 -8.54
C GLN A 73 -15.43 1.76 -8.22
N PHE A 74 -15.95 2.96 -8.43
CA PHE A 74 -15.28 4.21 -8.02
C PHE A 74 -14.77 4.11 -6.59
N SER A 75 -13.47 4.32 -6.40
CA SER A 75 -12.79 4.16 -5.12
C SER A 75 -11.60 5.12 -5.02
N THR A 76 -10.88 5.18 -3.90
CA THR A 76 -9.61 5.92 -3.79
C THR A 76 -8.42 5.08 -4.25
N ASN A 77 -7.25 5.69 -4.48
CA ASN A 77 -6.00 4.96 -4.77
C ASN A 77 -5.78 3.82 -3.76
N ASN A 78 -5.77 4.13 -2.47
CA ASN A 78 -5.48 3.13 -1.42
C ASN A 78 -6.50 1.97 -1.38
N SER A 79 -7.77 2.26 -1.66
CA SER A 79 -8.78 1.19 -1.73
C SER A 79 -8.67 0.35 -3.01
N CYS A 80 -8.24 0.95 -4.13
CA CYS A 80 -7.95 0.18 -5.35
C CYS A 80 -6.74 -0.73 -5.13
N GLU A 81 -5.75 -0.26 -4.37
CA GLU A 81 -4.52 -0.96 -3.93
C GLU A 81 -4.74 -1.96 -2.77
N LEU A 82 -5.95 -2.02 -2.22
CA LEU A 82 -6.35 -3.09 -1.30
C LEU A 82 -7.19 -4.16 -2.01
N GLN A 83 -8.08 -3.73 -2.91
CA GLN A 83 -9.00 -4.63 -3.62
C GLN A 83 -8.30 -5.57 -4.60
N GLU A 84 -7.27 -5.09 -5.30
CA GLU A 84 -6.46 -5.92 -6.16
C GLU A 84 -5.63 -6.93 -5.37
N ALA A 85 -5.08 -6.51 -4.22
CA ALA A 85 -4.28 -7.38 -3.35
C ALA A 85 -5.16 -8.50 -2.79
N LEU A 86 -6.34 -8.15 -2.28
CA LEU A 86 -7.35 -9.12 -1.82
C LEU A 86 -7.73 -10.09 -2.94
N HIS A 87 -8.06 -9.58 -4.13
CA HIS A 87 -8.47 -10.42 -5.25
C HIS A 87 -7.38 -11.43 -5.67
N GLY A 88 -6.12 -10.98 -5.70
CA GLY A 88 -4.99 -11.86 -5.99
C GLY A 88 -4.75 -12.91 -4.89
N ILE A 89 -4.88 -12.52 -3.61
CA ILE A 89 -4.70 -13.42 -2.46
C ILE A 89 -5.79 -14.48 -2.42
N GLU A 90 -7.06 -14.09 -2.61
CA GLU A 90 -8.20 -15.02 -2.68
C GLU A 90 -7.96 -16.08 -3.77
N TRP A 91 -7.53 -15.65 -4.97
CA TRP A 91 -7.20 -16.59 -6.03
C TRP A 91 -6.05 -17.53 -5.65
N CYS A 92 -4.99 -17.02 -4.99
CA CYS A 92 -3.87 -17.83 -4.53
C CYS A 92 -4.23 -18.79 -3.38
N HIS A 93 -5.28 -18.48 -2.62
CA HIS A 93 -5.78 -19.34 -1.56
C HIS A 93 -6.61 -20.50 -2.13
N ASP A 94 -7.37 -20.23 -3.20
CA ASP A 94 -8.31 -21.18 -3.79
C ASP A 94 -7.67 -22.11 -4.85
N ASN A 95 -6.38 -21.95 -5.17
CA ASN A 95 -5.63 -22.73 -6.17
C ASN A 95 -4.29 -23.23 -5.61
#